data_AF-A0A8J2VSV1-F1
#
_entry.id   AF-A0A8J2VSV1-F1
#
_cell.length_a   1.000
_cell.length_b   1.000
_cell.length_c   1.000
_cell.angle_alpha   90.00
_cell.angle_beta   90.00
_cell.angle_gamma   90.00
#
_symmetry.space_group_name_H-M   'P 1'
#
loop_
_entity.id
_entity.type
_entity.pdbx_description
1 polymer ?
#
loop_
_entity_poly.entity_id
_entity_poly.type
_entity_poly.pdbx_seq_one_letter_code
_entity_poly.pdbx_strand_id
1 'polypeptide(L)'
;MNDEGKRPIKDGSHFPQFPNMKTAKIFQPNPNQKHAVQSASPDSTLNVSLERYSQMEIARVEIEIALEDQLKFAEGIEAIDDVDWSVYIDAYHLNIEAAIVNLSGTLKGDIMYINRYGSYSRKCTIPWQHTCPVTYITTPQLPQQKSKREHVFKDDLGESSIHREVVWQFHYPVACHLEAAKITSSEQLRSSETLTHLEFQIVLHMAVGFTQLQQVNTW
;
A
#
# COMPACT_ATOMS: atom_id res chain seq x y z
N MET A 1 -50.54 35.84 -6.91
CA MET A 1 -49.32 36.23 -7.65
C MET A 1 -48.14 35.84 -6.79
N ASN A 2 -47.07 35.35 -7.43
CA ASN A 2 -46.30 34.21 -6.96
C ASN A 2 -45.33 34.50 -5.80
N ASP A 3 -45.16 33.43 -5.03
CA ASP A 3 -44.25 33.20 -3.91
C ASP A 3 -42.83 32.97 -4.47
N GLU A 4 -41.86 33.80 -4.08
CA GLU A 4 -40.45 33.66 -4.47
C GLU A 4 -39.75 32.63 -3.56
N GLY A 5 -39.83 31.38 -3.99
CA GLY A 5 -39.12 30.25 -3.40
C GLY A 5 -37.60 30.36 -3.56
N LYS A 6 -36.92 30.37 -2.41
CA LYS A 6 -35.48 30.06 -2.26
C LYS A 6 -35.16 28.72 -2.95
N ARG A 7 -34.17 28.71 -3.86
CA ARG A 7 -33.55 27.48 -4.37
C ARG A 7 -32.31 27.15 -3.53
N PRO A 8 -32.23 25.98 -2.90
CA PRO A 8 -30.96 25.48 -2.39
C PRO A 8 -30.16 24.80 -3.51
N ILE A 9 -28.87 25.13 -3.56
CA ILE A 9 -27.83 24.45 -4.32
C ILE A 9 -27.70 23.04 -3.74
N LYS A 10 -27.87 22.00 -4.56
CA LYS A 10 -27.46 20.64 -4.23
C LYS A 10 -26.14 20.36 -4.93
N ASP A 11 -25.06 20.42 -4.17
CA ASP A 11 -23.76 19.92 -4.57
C ASP A 11 -23.82 18.40 -4.79
N GLY A 12 -23.24 17.99 -5.91
CA GLY A 12 -22.98 16.60 -6.24
C GLY A 12 -21.72 16.10 -5.55
N SER A 13 -21.81 14.89 -5.00
CA SER A 13 -20.71 13.91 -4.96
C SER A 13 -21.25 12.61 -4.37
N HIS A 14 -21.91 11.81 -5.22
CA HIS A 14 -22.10 10.40 -4.94
C HIS A 14 -20.85 9.65 -5.40
N PHE A 15 -19.93 9.41 -4.48
CA PHE A 15 -18.95 8.34 -4.64
C PHE A 15 -19.69 7.00 -4.54
N PRO A 16 -19.51 6.06 -5.47
CA PRO A 16 -20.05 4.72 -5.29
C PRO A 16 -19.30 4.03 -4.13
N GLN A 17 -20.06 3.63 -3.12
CA GLN A 17 -19.57 2.75 -2.05
C GLN A 17 -19.25 1.38 -2.64
N PHE A 18 -18.01 0.91 -2.48
CA PHE A 18 -17.65 -0.46 -2.78
C PHE A 18 -18.30 -1.42 -1.75
N PRO A 19 -18.89 -2.54 -2.17
CA PRO A 19 -19.42 -3.51 -1.22
C PRO A 19 -18.29 -4.22 -0.47
N ASN A 20 -18.43 -4.26 0.85
CA ASN A 20 -17.62 -5.02 1.80
C ASN A 20 -17.53 -6.51 1.38
N MET A 21 -16.36 -6.97 0.92
CA MET A 21 -16.12 -8.39 0.64
C MET A 21 -15.87 -9.15 1.94
N LYS A 22 -16.95 -9.58 2.61
CA LYS A 22 -16.88 -10.69 3.56
C LYS A 22 -16.89 -12.01 2.80
N THR A 23 -15.74 -12.69 2.83
CA THR A 23 -15.55 -14.15 2.73
C THR A 23 -16.24 -14.84 1.54
N ALA A 24 -15.55 -14.94 0.41
CA ALA A 24 -15.91 -15.89 -0.65
C ALA A 24 -15.59 -17.32 -0.18
N LYS A 25 -16.62 -18.18 -0.12
CA LYS A 25 -16.46 -19.62 0.13
C LYS A 25 -15.77 -20.27 -1.09
N ILE A 26 -14.68 -20.97 -0.83
CA ILE A 26 -13.97 -21.80 -1.81
C ILE A 26 -14.90 -22.94 -2.26
N PHE A 27 -15.12 -23.04 -3.57
CA PHE A 27 -15.86 -24.14 -4.19
C PHE A 27 -14.98 -25.40 -4.17
N GLN A 28 -15.41 -26.47 -3.49
CA GLN A 28 -14.78 -27.79 -3.60
C GLN A 28 -15.55 -28.63 -4.63
N PRO A 29 -14.88 -29.20 -5.66
CA PRO A 29 -15.55 -30.06 -6.63
C PRO A 29 -15.92 -31.42 -6.01
N ASN A 30 -17.13 -31.90 -6.36
CA ASN A 30 -17.74 -33.13 -5.88
C ASN A 30 -17.09 -34.36 -6.58
N PRO A 31 -16.53 -35.35 -5.86
CA PRO A 31 -15.70 -36.41 -6.44
C PRO A 31 -16.44 -37.54 -7.20
N ASN A 32 -17.75 -37.41 -7.49
CA ASN A 32 -18.55 -38.52 -8.02
C ASN A 32 -19.23 -38.31 -9.39
N GLN A 33 -18.83 -37.32 -10.19
CA GLN A 33 -19.31 -37.23 -11.58
C GLN A 33 -18.40 -38.01 -12.55
N LYS A 34 -18.77 -39.26 -12.83
CA LYS A 34 -18.26 -40.03 -13.97
C LYS A 34 -18.85 -39.46 -15.26
N HIS A 35 -18.07 -38.67 -16.00
CA HIS A 35 -18.39 -38.35 -17.40
C HIS A 35 -17.68 -39.33 -18.34
N ALA A 36 -18.48 -39.86 -19.27
CA ALA A 36 -18.10 -40.85 -20.26
C ALA A 36 -16.94 -40.40 -21.15
N VAL A 37 -16.04 -41.34 -21.45
CA VAL A 37 -14.96 -41.20 -22.44
C VAL A 37 -15.59 -41.11 -23.83
N GLN A 38 -15.63 -39.90 -24.40
CA GLN A 38 -15.75 -39.73 -25.85
C GLN A 38 -14.34 -39.64 -26.44
N SER A 39 -14.13 -40.47 -27.46
CA SER A 39 -12.90 -40.70 -28.22
C SER A 39 -12.16 -39.40 -28.60
N ALA A 40 -10.89 -39.34 -28.20
CA ALA A 40 -9.96 -38.30 -28.62
C ALA A 40 -9.61 -38.45 -30.12
N SER A 41 -9.76 -37.35 -30.85
CA SER A 41 -9.09 -37.10 -32.14
C SER A 41 -7.58 -36.91 -31.90
N PRO A 42 -6.68 -37.51 -32.68
CA PRO A 42 -5.24 -37.53 -32.40
C PRO A 42 -4.49 -36.28 -32.94
N ASP A 43 -5.05 -35.08 -32.76
CA ASP A 43 -4.48 -33.86 -33.39
C ASP A 43 -4.57 -32.59 -32.51
N SER A 44 -4.49 -32.74 -31.19
CA SER A 44 -4.28 -31.61 -30.28
C SER A 44 -2.87 -31.68 -29.69
N THR A 45 -1.89 -31.15 -30.41
CA THR A 45 -0.67 -30.65 -29.78
C THR A 45 -1.08 -29.54 -28.82
N LEU A 46 -1.21 -29.89 -27.55
CA LEU A 46 -1.30 -28.96 -26.43
C LEU A 46 -0.01 -28.13 -26.41
N ASN A 47 -0.03 -27.00 -27.11
CA ASN A 47 0.94 -25.94 -26.92
C ASN A 47 0.69 -25.35 -25.53
N VAL A 48 1.28 -25.96 -24.50
CA VAL A 48 1.36 -25.38 -23.17
C VAL A 48 2.33 -24.21 -23.28
N SER A 49 1.81 -23.02 -23.56
CA SER A 49 2.58 -21.78 -23.42
C SER A 49 2.86 -21.61 -21.94
N LEU A 50 4.09 -21.91 -21.51
CA LEU A 50 4.51 -21.70 -20.14
C LEU A 50 4.64 -20.19 -19.92
N GLU A 51 3.63 -19.57 -19.32
CA GLU A 51 3.71 -18.17 -18.91
C GLU A 51 4.81 -18.03 -17.85
N ARG A 52 5.86 -17.29 -18.17
CA ARG A 52 6.93 -16.97 -17.23
C ARG A 52 6.63 -15.65 -16.56
N TYR A 53 6.71 -15.63 -15.24
CA TYR A 53 6.56 -14.43 -14.44
C TYR A 53 7.90 -14.09 -13.79
N SER A 54 8.18 -12.80 -13.65
CA SER A 54 9.39 -12.32 -12.94
C SER A 54 9.06 -11.08 -12.14
N GLN A 55 9.70 -10.96 -10.98
CA GLN A 55 9.54 -9.78 -10.14
C GLN A 55 10.32 -8.64 -10.77
N MET A 56 9.60 -7.64 -11.25
CA MET A 56 10.15 -6.47 -11.92
C MET A 56 10.18 -5.31 -10.95
N GLU A 57 11.31 -4.62 -10.87
CA GLU A 57 11.37 -3.31 -10.23
C GLU A 57 10.65 -2.31 -11.14
N ILE A 58 9.56 -1.74 -10.63
CA ILE A 58 8.74 -0.79 -11.38
C ILE A 58 9.11 0.64 -11.06
N ALA A 59 9.62 0.92 -9.85
CA ALA A 59 10.07 2.25 -9.46
C ALA A 59 10.96 2.18 -8.22
N ARG A 60 11.75 3.23 -8.03
CA ARG A 60 12.52 3.53 -6.82
C ARG A 60 12.36 4.99 -6.48
N VAL A 61 12.19 5.30 -5.20
CA VAL A 61 12.12 6.67 -4.69
C VAL A 61 13.15 6.89 -3.60
N GLU A 62 13.77 8.05 -3.64
CA GLU A 62 14.62 8.55 -2.55
C GLU A 62 13.85 9.61 -1.80
N ILE A 63 13.78 9.48 -0.48
CA ILE A 63 12.97 10.34 0.38
C ILE A 63 13.82 10.86 1.53
N GLU A 64 13.57 12.12 1.88
CA GLU A 64 14.15 12.80 3.03
C GLU A 64 13.02 13.35 3.88
N ILE A 65 13.03 13.00 5.17
CA ILE A 65 12.00 13.42 6.13
C ILE A 65 12.72 14.02 7.34
N ALA A 66 12.37 15.27 7.67
CA ALA A 66 12.76 15.89 8.92
C ALA A 66 11.65 15.66 9.97
N LEU A 67 12.04 15.14 11.13
CA LEU A 67 11.18 14.85 12.25
C LEU A 67 11.70 15.58 13.50
N GLU A 68 10.76 16.06 14.31
CA GLU A 68 11.05 16.64 15.62
C GLU A 68 10.15 15.96 16.66
N ASP A 69 10.71 15.59 17.80
CA ASP A 69 9.94 15.07 18.92
C ASP A 69 10.61 15.43 20.26
N GLN A 70 9.87 15.23 21.35
CA GLN A 70 10.33 15.56 22.70
C GLN A 70 9.91 14.47 23.69
N LEU A 71 10.87 13.97 24.46
CA LEU A 71 10.61 13.09 25.59
C LEU A 71 10.76 13.83 26.92
N LYS A 72 9.78 13.61 27.80
CA LYS A 72 9.75 14.19 29.15
C LYS A 72 10.17 13.16 30.18
N PHE A 73 11.15 13.49 31.00
CA PHE A 73 11.65 12.64 32.08
C PHE A 73 11.23 13.23 33.42
N ALA A 74 10.63 12.38 34.26
CA ALA A 74 10.18 12.76 35.60
C ALA A 74 11.36 12.98 36.56
N GLU A 75 12.46 12.28 36.32
CA GLU A 75 13.72 12.46 37.04
C GLU A 75 14.71 13.18 36.13
N GLY A 76 15.62 13.95 36.75
CA GLY A 76 16.67 14.65 36.00
C GLY A 76 17.56 13.67 35.25
N ILE A 77 17.83 13.96 33.98
CA ILE A 77 18.86 13.25 33.20
C ILE A 77 20.18 14.00 33.37
N GLU A 78 21.25 13.26 33.63
CA GLU A 78 22.60 13.81 33.71
C GLU A 78 23.32 13.74 32.36
N ALA A 79 23.14 12.64 31.62
CA ALA A 79 23.72 12.45 30.28
C ALA A 79 22.90 11.49 29.42
N ILE A 80 23.02 11.65 28.09
CA ILE A 80 22.61 10.65 27.10
C ILE A 80 23.85 9.85 26.73
N ASP A 81 23.75 8.53 26.84
CA ASP A 81 24.86 7.61 26.58
C ASP A 81 24.82 7.13 25.12
N ASP A 82 23.64 6.71 24.66
CA ASP A 82 23.42 6.23 23.30
C ASP A 82 21.96 6.44 22.85
N VAL A 83 21.77 6.54 21.54
CA VAL A 83 20.45 6.55 20.91
C VAL A 83 20.49 5.69 19.66
N ASP A 84 19.83 4.53 19.73
CA ASP A 84 19.69 3.63 18.59
C ASP A 84 18.35 3.84 17.90
N TRP A 85 18.37 4.02 16.58
CA TRP A 85 17.19 4.29 15.77
C TRP A 85 16.93 3.18 14.77
N SER A 86 15.67 2.76 14.70
CA SER A 86 15.16 1.81 13.72
C SER A 86 13.97 2.39 12.96
N VAL A 87 13.98 2.27 11.63
CA VAL A 87 12.90 2.77 10.77
C VAL A 87 12.09 1.62 10.17
N TYR A 88 10.79 1.82 10.07
CA TYR A 88 9.83 0.87 9.52
C TYR A 88 8.88 1.57 8.56
N ILE A 89 8.58 0.91 7.44
CA ILE A 89 7.45 1.26 6.58
C ILE A 89 6.26 0.42 7.04
N ASP A 90 5.20 1.07 7.50
CA ASP A 90 4.01 0.39 8.02
C ASP A 90 2.95 0.21 6.93
N ALA A 91 2.80 1.19 6.04
CA ALA A 91 1.86 1.13 4.93
C ALA A 91 2.29 2.02 3.76
N TYR A 92 1.75 1.70 2.58
CA TYR A 92 1.88 2.51 1.37
C TYR A 92 0.61 2.48 0.54
N HIS A 93 0.41 3.53 -0.25
CA HIS A 93 -0.62 3.60 -1.28
C HIS A 93 -0.02 4.22 -2.53
N LEU A 94 0.21 3.40 -3.56
CA LEU A 94 0.69 3.83 -4.86
C LEU A 94 -0.51 4.10 -5.78
N ASN A 95 -0.69 5.36 -6.18
CA ASN A 95 -1.60 5.70 -7.26
C ASN A 95 -0.83 5.60 -8.58
N ILE A 96 -1.07 4.49 -9.29
CA ILE A 96 -0.32 4.19 -10.51
C ILE A 96 -0.56 5.25 -11.59
N GLU A 97 -1.82 5.67 -11.77
CA GLU A 97 -2.23 6.64 -12.80
C GLU A 97 -1.69 8.04 -12.53
N ALA A 98 -1.68 8.47 -11.27
CA ALA A 98 -1.15 9.77 -10.88
C ALA A 98 0.37 9.79 -10.70
N ALA A 99 1.03 8.63 -10.72
CA ALA A 99 2.46 8.47 -10.43
C ALA A 99 2.86 9.13 -9.09
N ILE A 100 2.05 8.89 -8.05
CA ILE A 100 2.27 9.41 -6.69
C ILE A 100 2.17 8.25 -5.71
N VAL A 101 3.07 8.22 -4.73
CA VAL A 101 2.99 7.30 -3.60
C VAL A 101 2.84 8.04 -2.28
N ASN A 102 1.93 7.54 -1.46
CA ASN A 102 1.82 7.91 -0.05
C ASN A 102 2.46 6.80 0.78
N LEU A 103 3.45 7.16 1.58
CA LEU A 103 4.15 6.27 2.50
C LEU A 103 3.83 6.69 3.94
N SER A 104 3.68 5.71 4.81
CA SER A 104 3.60 5.94 6.24
C SER A 104 4.40 4.88 6.97
N GLY A 105 4.98 5.28 8.09
CA GLY A 105 5.77 4.38 8.89
C GLY A 105 6.06 4.90 10.27
N THR A 106 6.98 4.21 10.92
CA THR A 106 7.33 4.47 12.31
C THR A 106 8.84 4.48 12.45
N LEU A 107 9.36 5.50 13.12
CA LEU A 107 10.72 5.54 13.63
C LEU A 107 10.68 5.14 15.11
N LYS A 108 11.49 4.16 15.52
CA LYS A 108 11.60 3.70 16.90
C LYS A 108 12.99 4.02 17.42
N GLY A 109 13.06 4.70 18.56
CA GLY A 109 14.30 4.99 19.26
C GLY A 109 14.42 4.17 20.54
N ASP A 110 15.60 3.65 20.83
CA ASP A 110 16.00 3.16 22.15
C ASP A 110 17.07 4.10 22.71
N ILE A 111 16.72 4.84 23.76
CA ILE A 111 17.56 5.89 24.32
C ILE A 111 18.14 5.39 25.63
N MET A 112 19.46 5.24 25.66
CA MET A 112 20.22 4.95 26.86
C MET A 112 20.63 6.26 27.52
N TYR A 113 20.28 6.42 28.79
CA TYR A 113 20.55 7.64 29.55
C TYR A 113 20.99 7.33 30.98
N ILE A 114 21.71 8.27 31.56
CA ILE A 114 22.22 8.19 32.93
C ILE A 114 21.48 9.23 33.78
N ASN A 115 21.05 8.80 34.96
CA ASN A 115 20.63 9.69 36.02
C ASN A 115 21.37 9.35 37.32
N ARG A 116 21.08 10.09 38.40
CA ARG A 116 21.70 9.91 39.72
C ARG A 116 21.63 8.49 40.31
N TYR A 117 20.76 7.63 39.78
CA TYR A 117 20.53 6.27 40.26
C TYR A 117 21.21 5.21 39.39
N GLY A 118 21.67 5.55 38.18
CA GLY A 118 22.33 4.62 37.27
C GLY A 118 21.98 4.86 35.80
N SER A 119 22.19 3.81 35.00
CA SER A 119 21.88 3.79 33.56
C SER A 119 20.51 3.14 33.32
N TYR A 120 19.75 3.74 32.41
CA TYR A 120 18.38 3.37 32.08
C TYR A 120 18.18 3.42 30.56
N SER A 121 17.22 2.63 30.07
CA SER A 121 16.76 2.67 28.67
C SER A 121 15.31 3.14 28.62
N ARG A 122 15.00 3.96 27.61
CA ARG A 122 13.65 4.37 27.29
C ARG A 122 13.40 4.31 25.80
N LYS A 123 12.29 3.68 25.44
CA LYS A 123 11.83 3.58 24.06
C LYS A 123 10.94 4.76 23.69
N CYS A 124 11.10 5.24 22.46
CA CYS A 124 10.19 6.21 21.84
C CYS A 124 9.79 5.77 20.44
N THR A 125 8.69 6.34 19.97
CA THR A 125 8.06 5.98 18.71
C THR A 125 7.56 7.25 18.05
N ILE A 126 8.08 7.56 16.87
CA ILE A 126 7.74 8.75 16.10
C ILE A 126 7.09 8.29 14.80
N PRO A 127 5.76 8.48 14.62
CA PRO A 127 5.11 8.17 13.36
C PRO A 127 5.50 9.20 12.30
N TRP A 128 5.63 8.75 11.05
CA TRP A 128 5.92 9.62 9.91
C TRP A 128 5.02 9.29 8.72
N GLN A 129 4.77 10.30 7.89
CA GLN A 129 4.05 10.18 6.63
C GLN A 129 4.73 11.04 5.59
N HIS A 130 4.79 10.55 4.35
CA HIS A 130 5.40 11.27 3.25
C HIS A 130 4.69 10.94 1.93
N THR A 131 4.46 11.97 1.12
CA THR A 131 3.89 11.83 -0.22
C THR A 131 4.93 12.31 -1.21
N CYS A 132 5.30 11.47 -2.17
CA CYS A 132 6.27 11.82 -3.20
C CYS A 132 5.82 11.36 -4.59
N PRO A 133 6.24 12.08 -5.65
CA PRO A 133 6.07 11.61 -7.01
C PRO A 133 6.93 10.37 -7.27
N VAL A 134 6.47 9.54 -8.20
CA VAL A 134 7.12 8.30 -8.60
C VAL A 134 7.48 8.39 -10.08
N THR A 135 8.70 7.99 -10.43
CA THR A 135 9.09 7.77 -11.82
C THR A 135 9.22 6.28 -12.06
N TYR A 136 8.50 5.76 -13.07
CA TYR A 136 8.53 4.34 -13.38
C TYR A 136 9.77 3.97 -14.19
N ILE A 137 10.51 3.00 -13.69
CA ILE A 137 11.60 2.32 -14.39
C ILE A 137 10.99 1.32 -15.39
N THR A 138 9.98 0.57 -14.92
CA THR A 138 9.21 -0.39 -15.72
C THR A 138 7.73 -0.04 -15.61
N THR A 139 7.00 -0.08 -16.72
CA THR A 139 5.56 0.24 -16.74
C THR A 139 4.78 -0.71 -15.81
N PRO A 140 4.06 -0.20 -14.81
CA PRO A 140 3.22 -1.03 -13.96
C PRO A 140 2.04 -1.62 -14.75
N GLN A 141 1.68 -2.85 -14.45
CA GLN A 141 0.51 -3.49 -15.04
C GLN A 141 -0.75 -3.12 -14.23
N LEU A 142 -1.68 -2.44 -14.90
CA LEU A 142 -2.99 -2.08 -14.37
C LEU A 142 -4.04 -3.14 -14.70
N PRO A 143 -5.07 -3.37 -13.86
CA PRO A 143 -6.20 -4.20 -14.24
C PRO A 143 -6.78 -3.75 -15.58
N GLN A 144 -6.92 -4.66 -16.53
CA GLN A 144 -7.45 -4.37 -17.85
C GLN A 144 -8.74 -5.12 -18.07
N GLN A 145 -9.74 -4.44 -18.64
CA GLN A 145 -10.93 -5.13 -19.13
C GLN A 145 -10.55 -5.91 -20.38
N LYS A 146 -10.46 -7.23 -20.25
CA LYS A 146 -10.07 -8.12 -21.35
C LYS A 146 -11.17 -8.26 -22.38
N SER A 147 -12.43 -8.31 -21.94
CA SER A 147 -13.58 -8.35 -22.85
C SER A 147 -14.85 -7.83 -22.21
N LYS A 148 -15.74 -7.29 -23.05
CA LYS A 148 -17.13 -6.99 -22.72
C LYS A 148 -18.01 -7.62 -23.78
N ARG A 149 -19.02 -8.39 -23.35
CA ARG A 149 -20.04 -8.98 -24.22
C ARG A 149 -21.41 -8.55 -23.74
N GLU A 150 -22.29 -8.29 -24.69
CA GLU A 150 -23.69 -7.98 -24.42
C GLU A 150 -24.55 -9.00 -25.15
N HIS A 151 -25.51 -9.59 -24.43
CA HIS A 151 -26.44 -10.57 -24.95
C HIS A 151 -27.85 -9.99 -24.84
N VAL A 152 -28.56 -9.94 -25.96
CA VAL A 152 -29.96 -9.51 -26.00
C VAL A 152 -30.82 -10.76 -26.06
N PHE A 153 -31.67 -10.94 -25.06
CA PHE A 153 -32.67 -12.00 -25.02
C PHE A 153 -34.03 -11.39 -25.34
N LYS A 154 -34.84 -12.09 -26.12
CA LYS A 154 -36.25 -11.76 -26.33
C LYS A 154 -37.10 -12.87 -25.73
N ASP A 155 -38.11 -12.51 -24.97
CA ASP A 155 -39.09 -13.48 -24.49
C ASP A 155 -40.17 -13.76 -25.54
N ASP A 156 -41.07 -14.70 -25.23
CA ASP A 156 -42.17 -15.10 -26.11
C ASP A 156 -43.21 -13.98 -26.31
N LEU A 157 -43.18 -12.93 -25.48
CA LEU A 157 -44.03 -11.74 -25.57
C LEU A 157 -43.37 -10.61 -26.37
N GLY A 158 -42.12 -10.80 -26.82
CA GLY A 158 -41.35 -9.83 -27.59
C GLY A 158 -40.60 -8.79 -26.74
N GLU A 159 -40.64 -8.89 -25.42
CA GLU A 159 -39.87 -8.02 -24.54
C GLU A 159 -38.39 -8.39 -24.57
N SER A 160 -37.52 -7.39 -24.70
CA SER A 160 -36.08 -7.60 -24.73
C SER A 160 -35.44 -7.37 -23.36
N SER A 161 -34.58 -8.28 -22.93
CA SER A 161 -33.66 -8.07 -21.81
C SER A 161 -32.21 -8.08 -22.30
N ILE A 162 -31.34 -7.32 -21.63
CA ILE A 162 -29.92 -7.23 -21.95
C ILE A 162 -29.12 -7.80 -20.77
N HIS A 163 -28.30 -8.81 -21.05
CA HIS A 163 -27.29 -9.31 -20.13
C HIS A 163 -25.91 -8.83 -20.56
N ARG A 164 -25.07 -8.41 -19.62
CA ARG A 164 -23.70 -7.97 -19.89
C ARG A 164 -22.71 -8.84 -19.15
N GLU A 165 -21.74 -9.38 -19.88
CA GLU A 165 -20.60 -10.11 -19.34
C GLU A 165 -19.35 -9.24 -19.49
N VAL A 166 -18.61 -9.03 -18.39
CA VAL A 166 -17.36 -8.27 -18.39
C VAL A 166 -16.27 -9.15 -17.77
N VAL A 167 -15.18 -9.35 -18.51
CA VAL A 167 -14.02 -10.12 -18.05
C VAL A 167 -12.89 -9.16 -17.77
N TRP A 168 -12.39 -9.19 -16.53
CA TRP A 168 -11.24 -8.43 -16.08
C TRP A 168 -10.02 -9.33 -16.00
N GLN A 169 -8.88 -8.81 -16.44
CA GLN A 169 -7.56 -9.38 -16.17
C GLN A 169 -6.94 -8.58 -15.03
N PHE A 170 -6.81 -9.24 -13.88
CA PHE A 170 -6.15 -8.69 -12.71
C PHE A 170 -4.65 -8.97 -12.78
N HIS A 171 -3.86 -8.04 -12.23
CA HIS A 171 -2.41 -8.15 -12.14
C HIS A 171 -2.00 -8.27 -10.67
N TYR A 172 -0.77 -8.74 -10.45
CA TYR A 172 -0.23 -8.87 -9.10
C TYR A 172 -0.11 -7.49 -8.44
N PRO A 173 -0.36 -7.42 -7.12
CA PRO A 173 -0.17 -6.18 -6.38
C PRO A 173 1.29 -5.73 -6.47
N VAL A 174 1.49 -4.41 -6.48
CA VAL A 174 2.81 -3.83 -6.30
C VAL A 174 3.23 -4.08 -4.86
N ALA A 175 4.42 -4.62 -4.63
CA ALA A 175 5.07 -4.73 -3.32
C ALA A 175 5.98 -3.51 -3.08
N CYS A 176 6.10 -3.10 -1.81
CA CYS A 176 6.97 -2.03 -1.35
C CYS A 176 8.01 -2.61 -0.39
N HIS A 177 9.27 -2.19 -0.53
CA HIS A 177 10.35 -2.61 0.36
C HIS A 177 11.31 -1.46 0.64
N LEU A 178 11.81 -1.40 1.88
CA LEU A 178 12.88 -0.49 2.26
C LEU A 178 14.22 -1.07 1.81
N GLU A 179 14.94 -0.36 0.94
CA GLU A 179 16.22 -0.83 0.41
C GLU A 179 17.39 -0.37 1.27
N ALA A 180 17.36 0.91 1.66
CA ALA A 180 18.38 1.52 2.48
C ALA A 180 17.76 2.63 3.33
N ALA A 181 18.33 2.82 4.52
CA ALA A 181 18.01 3.95 5.38
C ALA A 181 19.29 4.49 6.04
N LYS A 182 19.35 5.81 6.14
CA LYS A 182 20.35 6.54 6.91
C LYS A 182 19.63 7.53 7.80
N ILE A 183 19.95 7.49 9.08
CA ILE A 183 19.34 8.34 10.10
C ILE A 183 20.45 9.24 10.64
N THR A 184 20.18 10.53 10.66
CA THR A 184 21.02 11.52 11.34
C THR A 184 20.16 12.14 12.43
N SER A 185 20.58 12.04 13.68
CA SER A 185 19.87 12.67 14.80
C SER A 185 20.78 13.67 15.52
N SER A 186 20.15 14.65 16.13
CA SER A 186 20.75 15.58 17.08
C SER A 186 19.86 15.67 18.29
N GLU A 187 20.47 15.55 19.46
CA GLU A 187 19.79 15.52 20.75
C GLU A 187 20.12 16.77 21.55
N GLN A 188 19.11 17.42 22.13
CA GLN A 188 19.30 18.52 23.05
C GLN A 188 18.58 18.26 24.37
N LEU A 189 19.33 18.26 25.47
CA LEU A 189 18.77 18.26 26.81
C LEU A 189 18.39 19.68 27.22
N ARG A 190 17.16 19.84 27.70
CA ARG A 190 16.66 21.06 28.34
C ARG A 190 16.08 20.74 29.70
N SER A 191 16.61 21.37 30.73
CA SER A 191 16.11 21.18 32.10
C SER A 191 15.29 22.39 32.53
N SER A 192 14.13 22.11 33.12
CA SER A 192 13.35 23.06 33.92
C SER A 192 13.46 22.70 35.40
N GLU A 193 12.93 23.54 36.30
CA GLU A 193 12.99 23.30 37.76
C GLU A 193 12.39 21.95 38.20
N THR A 194 11.52 21.33 37.39
CA THR A 194 10.82 20.08 37.76
C THR A 194 10.94 18.94 36.75
N LEU A 195 11.36 19.21 35.51
CA LEU A 195 11.39 18.22 34.43
C LEU A 195 12.62 18.41 33.55
N THR A 196 13.18 17.29 33.09
CA THR A 196 14.15 17.29 31.99
C THR A 196 13.47 16.85 30.70
N HIS A 197 13.76 17.58 29.64
CA HIS A 197 13.27 17.35 28.29
C HIS A 197 14.43 16.96 27.40
N LEU A 198 14.25 15.89 26.63
CA LEU A 198 15.14 15.51 25.55
C LEU A 198 14.43 15.83 24.25
N GLU A 199 14.95 16.82 23.52
CA GLU A 199 14.46 17.22 22.20
C GLU A 199 15.28 16.50 21.13
N PHE A 200 14.60 15.99 20.11
CA PHE A 200 15.22 15.33 18.96
C PHE A 200 14.99 16.15 17.71
N GLN A 201 16.03 16.34 16.94
CA GLN A 201 15.94 16.72 15.53
C GLN A 201 16.51 15.58 14.71
N ILE A 202 15.68 14.98 13.85
CA ILE A 202 16.03 13.77 13.13
C ILE A 202 15.82 14.00 11.63
N VAL A 203 16.82 13.67 10.84
CA VAL A 203 16.75 13.62 9.38
C VAL A 203 16.88 12.17 8.95
N LEU A 204 15.83 11.66 8.30
CA LEU A 204 15.72 10.31 7.79
C LEU A 204 15.86 10.34 6.28
N HIS A 205 16.92 9.74 5.75
CA HIS A 205 17.10 9.49 4.32
C HIS A 205 16.79 8.02 4.02
N MET A 206 15.89 7.74 3.08
CA MET A 206 15.55 6.37 2.70
C MET A 206 15.53 6.19 1.19
N ALA A 207 15.88 4.97 0.76
CA ALA A 207 15.59 4.46 -0.57
C ALA A 207 14.50 3.40 -0.46
N VAL A 208 13.40 3.58 -1.18
CA VAL A 208 12.25 2.68 -1.18
C VAL A 208 12.01 2.17 -2.59
N GLY A 209 11.98 0.84 -2.73
CA GLY A 209 11.74 0.16 -3.99
C GLY A 209 10.31 -0.33 -4.10
N PHE A 210 9.81 -0.36 -5.33
CA PHE A 210 8.51 -0.91 -5.69
C PHE A 210 8.70 -1.99 -6.74
N THR A 211 8.15 -3.18 -6.47
CA THR A 211 8.23 -4.31 -7.39
C THR A 211 6.85 -4.85 -7.73
N GLN A 212 6.71 -5.40 -8.93
CA GLN A 212 5.49 -6.08 -9.36
C GLN A 212 5.86 -7.37 -10.08
N LEU A 213 5.16 -8.46 -9.78
CA LEU A 213 5.30 -9.69 -10.54
C LEU A 213 4.60 -9.50 -11.89
N GLN A 214 5.37 -9.57 -12.98
CA GLN A 214 4.88 -9.35 -14.34
C GLN A 214 5.23 -10.52 -15.25
N GLN A 215 4.36 -10.78 -16.23
CA GLN A 215 4.63 -11.77 -17.28
C GLN A 215 5.75 -11.26 -18.19
N VAL A 216 6.74 -12.11 -18.45
CA VAL A 216 7.87 -11.80 -19.31
C VAL A 216 7.80 -12.67 -20.56
N ASN A 217 7.78 -12.02 -21.73
CA ASN A 217 7.88 -12.73 -22.99
C ASN A 217 9.34 -13.12 -23.23
N THR A 218 9.64 -14.41 -23.19
CA THR A 218 10.91 -14.94 -23.69
C THR A 218 10.77 -15.21 -25.18
N TRP A 219 11.51 -14.46 -25.99
CA TRP A 219 11.66 -14.70 -27.43
C TRP A 219 12.67 -15.82 -27.70
#